data_AF-A0A932TXR1-F1
#
_entry.id   AF-A0A932TXR1-F1
#
_cell.length_a   1.000
_cell.length_b   1.000
_cell.length_c   1.000
_cell.angle_alpha   90.00
_cell.angle_beta   90.00
_cell.angle_gamma   90.00
#
_symmetry.space_group_name_H-M   'P 1'
#
loop_
_entity.id
_entity.type
_entity.pdbx_description
1 polymer ?
#
loop_
_entity_poly.entity_id
_entity_poly.type
_entity_poly.pdbx_seq_one_letter_code
_entity_poly.pdbx_strand_id
1 'polypeptide(L)'
;MQTGRRNRLGLVGTAVGALFVLALAVQPRLCSAPTAEDDRRGKDFLVVPTSGPLAGKTIYGNSHALLIGVNEYAKLPRDSWLEYAVDDVTSLREVLMRSYAFPSGNITVLTNRQATAEGIRKALASLSDRRRVQPDDRVLIYFSGHGQTVKLPTGGEMGYLIPYDADVDIEDVENPGPFLASCLPMKAVWDYLESSQAKHVLLLVDACYSGLLARPRTPESVSPEVLTALAGRRAVQVITAGRRGERSFEMTKYGHGAFTYKLLDELRARADDRGSVFTASELYVAVKRGVANASAGKQTPQMGDYDTEGDFIFVPTAPASVAALESPPSGDATAPLAADPPSQAQAGQVWVCPIDGAPMVYVPAGEFTMGGPQSEFDNSPGRRLFLPAFYIDRHEVTNERYARFLNATSERMREQYGDLKDPLGYKYVNLSDCMLECVGGRWRPKPGLDRYAVVGVTFYGALAYAAWAGKVIPTEAGWEKAARGMDGRRYPWGNDWDPRRCDAWAFTGGRPSSPVGSYPGDASPYGCMDMAGNVFEWTCSCDDGTTYQPGPGDRGGPYLYTKPGVARLADRGGDGVRATSLWGHKTEWASGTDPGRGFRCVKAPEPATR
;
A
#
# COMPACT_ATOMS: atom_id res chain seq x y z
N MET A 1 69.71 0.94 39.31
CA MET A 1 70.17 -0.47 39.25
C MET A 1 70.29 -0.95 40.70
N GLN A 2 69.84 -2.13 41.13
CA GLN A 2 69.54 -3.36 40.43
C GLN A 2 68.72 -4.27 41.38
N THR A 3 67.69 -4.93 40.82
CA THR A 3 67.28 -6.35 40.99
C THR A 3 67.28 -7.02 42.37
N GLY A 4 66.30 -7.84 42.77
CA GLY A 4 65.22 -8.54 42.06
C GLY A 4 64.41 -9.39 43.07
N ARG A 5 63.09 -9.53 42.86
CA ARG A 5 62.31 -10.77 42.57
C ARG A 5 62.71 -12.02 43.40
N ARG A 6 61.81 -12.83 43.96
CA ARG A 6 60.43 -13.21 43.56
C ARG A 6 59.78 -14.12 44.64
N ASN A 7 58.46 -13.97 44.84
CA ASN A 7 57.37 -14.99 44.90
C ASN A 7 57.50 -16.25 45.80
N ARG A 8 56.48 -16.88 46.38
CA ARG A 8 54.98 -16.91 46.41
C ARG A 8 54.67 -17.96 47.55
N LEU A 9 53.53 -18.10 48.23
CA LEU A 9 52.16 -18.36 47.76
C LEU A 9 51.23 -18.55 49.01
N GLY A 10 49.98 -18.06 48.95
CA GLY A 10 48.73 -18.56 49.60
C GLY A 10 48.60 -18.58 51.13
N LEU A 11 47.42 -18.53 51.75
CA LEU A 11 46.02 -18.43 51.31
C LEU A 11 45.13 -18.17 52.57
N VAL A 12 43.91 -17.63 52.38
CA VAL A 12 42.72 -17.59 53.30
C VAL A 12 42.82 -16.62 54.50
N GLY A 13 41.88 -15.72 54.83
CA GLY A 13 40.48 -15.49 54.46
C GLY A 13 39.61 -15.47 55.74
N THR A 14 39.27 -14.29 56.28
CA THR A 14 38.49 -14.10 57.54
C THR A 14 37.34 -13.10 57.40
N ALA A 15 36.42 -13.20 58.37
CA ALA A 15 35.01 -12.86 58.35
C ALA A 15 34.59 -11.38 58.58
N VAL A 16 33.46 -11.05 57.93
CA VAL A 16 32.24 -10.28 58.31
C VAL A 16 32.29 -9.21 59.41
N GLY A 17 31.81 -8.01 59.06
CA GLY A 17 30.85 -7.24 59.87
C GLY A 17 30.96 -5.71 59.77
N ALA A 18 29.99 -5.04 59.14
CA ALA A 18 29.42 -3.74 59.59
C ALA A 18 28.32 -3.20 58.64
N LEU A 19 27.29 -2.64 59.25
CA LEU A 19 26.01 -2.17 58.72
C LEU A 19 26.11 -0.79 58.04
N PHE A 20 25.33 -0.59 56.98
CA PHE A 20 25.20 0.66 56.21
C PHE A 20 24.10 1.58 56.76
N VAL A 21 24.35 2.90 56.81
CA VAL A 21 23.33 3.96 56.80
C VAL A 21 23.69 4.95 55.70
N LEU A 22 22.71 5.25 54.85
CA LEU A 22 22.83 5.94 53.56
C LEU A 22 22.20 7.35 53.67
N ALA A 23 22.93 8.40 53.30
CA ALA A 23 22.34 9.69 52.87
C ALA A 23 23.33 10.53 52.03
N LEU A 24 23.08 10.53 50.72
CA LEU A 24 23.23 11.56 49.68
C LEU A 24 24.27 12.70 49.83
N ALA A 25 25.21 12.75 48.88
CA ALA A 25 25.72 13.98 48.31
C ALA A 25 25.99 13.80 46.80
N VAL A 26 25.33 14.64 46.00
CA VAL A 26 25.41 14.73 44.53
C VAL A 26 26.76 15.30 44.10
N GLN A 27 27.40 14.71 43.10
CA GLN A 27 28.47 15.38 42.34
C GLN A 27 28.09 15.48 40.85
N PRO A 28 28.39 16.62 40.20
CA PRO A 28 28.01 16.87 38.81
C PRO A 28 28.88 16.02 37.88
N ARG A 29 28.25 15.17 37.07
CA ARG A 29 28.95 14.51 35.96
C ARG A 29 29.07 15.50 34.81
N LEU A 30 30.31 15.91 34.56
CA LEU A 30 30.76 16.57 33.34
C LEU A 30 30.20 15.82 32.11
N CYS A 31 29.53 16.54 31.22
CA CYS A 31 29.09 16.03 29.93
C CYS A 31 30.29 15.49 29.15
N SER A 32 30.30 14.19 28.89
CA SER A 32 31.17 13.60 27.89
C SER A 32 30.71 14.05 26.50
N ALA A 33 31.66 14.42 25.64
CA ALA A 33 31.42 14.71 24.23
C ALA A 33 30.69 13.53 23.54
N PRO A 34 29.80 13.82 22.56
CA PRO A 34 29.05 12.77 21.88
C PRO A 34 30.00 11.79 21.18
N THR A 35 29.81 10.51 21.45
CA THR A 35 30.59 9.41 20.86
C THR A 35 30.24 9.23 19.38
N ALA A 36 31.19 8.75 18.57
CA ALA A 36 31.07 8.50 17.12
C ALA A 36 29.98 7.49 16.69
N GLU A 37 29.17 7.00 17.65
CA GLU A 37 27.93 6.24 17.41
C GLU A 37 26.70 7.14 17.24
N ASP A 38 26.69 8.33 17.88
CA ASP A 38 25.57 9.28 17.78
C ASP A 38 25.59 10.04 16.43
N ASP A 39 26.76 10.15 15.80
CA ASP A 39 26.95 10.77 14.48
C ASP A 39 26.55 9.83 13.30
N ARG A 40 26.22 8.56 13.57
CA ARG A 40 25.78 7.60 12.55
C ARG A 40 24.27 7.55 12.37
N ARG A 41 23.48 7.90 13.38
CA ARG A 41 22.00 7.85 13.31
C ARG A 41 21.38 8.90 12.37
N GLY A 42 22.12 9.96 12.01
CA GLY A 42 21.62 11.04 11.14
C GLY A 42 21.94 10.90 9.65
N LYS A 43 22.76 9.93 9.22
CA LYS A 43 23.25 9.85 7.83
C LYS A 43 22.52 8.84 6.94
N ASP A 44 21.70 7.97 7.51
CA ASP A 44 21.13 6.81 6.79
C ASP A 44 19.73 7.05 6.19
N PHE A 45 19.07 8.19 6.48
CA PHE A 45 17.70 8.49 6.03
C PHE A 45 17.59 9.83 5.26
N LEU A 46 18.57 10.12 4.41
CA LEU A 46 18.52 11.33 3.59
C LEU A 46 17.56 11.14 2.42
N VAL A 47 16.65 12.10 2.23
CA VAL A 47 15.76 12.10 1.05
C VAL A 47 16.45 12.87 -0.07
N VAL A 48 16.98 12.11 -1.04
CA VAL A 48 17.77 12.61 -2.17
C VAL A 48 17.08 12.22 -3.47
N PRO A 49 16.69 13.19 -4.32
CA PRO A 49 16.18 12.90 -5.66
C PRO A 49 17.25 12.22 -6.52
N THR A 50 16.84 11.22 -7.30
CA THR A 50 17.76 10.45 -8.16
C THR A 50 17.94 11.06 -9.56
N SER A 51 17.10 12.02 -9.93
CA SER A 51 17.06 12.64 -11.26
C SER A 51 16.39 14.02 -11.18
N GLY A 52 16.48 14.80 -12.27
CA GLY A 52 15.93 16.16 -12.35
C GLY A 52 16.81 17.25 -11.72
N PRO A 53 16.32 18.49 -11.61
CA PRO A 53 17.11 19.67 -11.16
C PRO A 53 17.66 19.58 -9.73
N LEU A 54 17.05 18.72 -8.91
CA LEU A 54 17.43 18.47 -7.52
C LEU A 54 18.22 17.17 -7.33
N ALA A 55 18.64 16.51 -8.41
CA ALA A 55 19.37 15.24 -8.35
C ALA A 55 20.63 15.35 -7.46
N GLY A 56 20.80 14.39 -6.54
CA GLY A 56 21.96 14.31 -5.65
C GLY A 56 21.97 15.34 -4.51
N LYS A 57 21.01 16.27 -4.44
CA LYS A 57 20.87 17.21 -3.32
C LYS A 57 20.01 16.60 -2.22
N THR A 58 20.48 16.67 -0.98
CA THR A 58 19.68 16.28 0.18
C THR A 58 18.57 17.31 0.37
N ILE A 59 17.32 16.87 0.22
CA ILE A 59 16.14 17.74 0.41
C ILE A 59 15.64 17.63 1.85
N TYR A 60 15.63 16.43 2.43
CA TYR A 60 15.21 16.23 3.82
C TYR A 60 16.17 15.34 4.60
N GLY A 61 16.32 15.63 5.89
CA GLY A 61 17.00 14.77 6.86
C GLY A 61 16.11 13.64 7.37
N ASN A 62 14.79 13.87 7.47
CA ASN A 62 13.80 12.85 7.82
C ASN A 62 12.37 13.23 7.39
N SER A 63 11.46 12.27 7.44
CA SER A 63 10.03 12.47 7.16
C SER A 63 9.16 11.91 8.29
N HIS A 64 8.20 12.70 8.75
CA HIS A 64 7.24 12.33 9.79
C HIS A 64 5.81 12.50 9.29
N ALA A 65 4.90 11.63 9.72
CA ALA A 65 3.48 11.82 9.43
C ALA A 65 2.57 11.55 10.62
N LEU A 66 1.44 12.25 10.65
CA LEU A 66 0.31 11.99 11.54
C LEU A 66 -0.95 11.84 10.69
N LEU A 67 -1.55 10.65 10.71
CA LEU A 67 -2.71 10.30 9.91
C LEU A 67 -3.88 10.01 10.85
N ILE A 68 -4.97 10.77 10.73
CA ILE A 68 -6.12 10.74 11.64
C ILE A 68 -7.36 10.41 10.83
N GLY A 69 -8.05 9.32 11.18
CA GLY A 69 -9.24 8.84 10.47
C GLY A 69 -10.38 8.54 11.44
N VAL A 70 -11.52 9.20 11.28
CA VAL A 70 -12.65 9.08 12.22
C VAL A 70 -13.92 8.67 11.48
N ASN A 71 -14.22 7.37 11.51
CA ASN A 71 -15.49 6.81 11.01
C ASN A 71 -16.57 6.92 12.08
N GLU A 72 -16.21 6.50 13.29
CA GLU A 72 -17.14 6.36 14.41
C GLU A 72 -17.04 7.54 15.36
N TYR A 73 -18.17 7.93 15.95
CA TYR A 73 -18.23 9.03 16.91
C TYR A 73 -19.02 8.55 18.13
N ALA A 74 -18.36 8.59 19.30
CA ALA A 74 -18.88 7.99 20.53
C ALA A 74 -20.20 8.59 21.00
N LYS A 75 -20.40 9.89 20.75
CA LYS A 75 -21.54 10.66 21.29
C LYS A 75 -22.43 11.26 20.21
N LEU A 76 -22.09 11.07 18.92
CA LEU A 76 -22.92 11.54 17.81
C LEU A 76 -23.88 10.42 17.37
N PRO A 77 -25.02 10.76 16.74
CA PRO A 77 -25.93 9.79 16.17
C PRO A 77 -25.22 8.86 15.17
N ARG A 78 -25.67 7.60 15.09
CA ARG A 78 -25.09 6.61 14.17
C ARG A 78 -25.20 7.01 12.70
N ASP A 79 -26.25 7.72 12.34
CA ASP A 79 -26.48 8.19 10.97
C ASP A 79 -25.50 9.32 10.57
N SER A 80 -24.77 9.86 11.55
CA SER A 80 -23.67 10.81 11.34
C SER A 80 -22.32 10.11 11.23
N TRP A 81 -22.22 8.78 11.28
CA TRP A 81 -20.94 8.08 11.14
C TRP A 81 -20.49 8.08 9.68
N LEU A 82 -19.17 8.08 9.47
CA LEU A 82 -18.55 8.02 8.14
C LEU A 82 -18.11 6.59 7.82
N GLU A 83 -17.97 6.29 6.53
CA GLU A 83 -17.64 4.95 6.04
C GLU A 83 -16.13 4.80 5.77
N TYR A 84 -15.46 5.81 5.21
CA TYR A 84 -14.14 5.62 4.58
C TYR A 84 -12.96 6.36 5.21
N ALA A 85 -13.16 7.19 6.23
CA ALA A 85 -12.07 7.97 6.84
C ALA A 85 -10.92 7.12 7.41
N VAL A 86 -11.21 5.90 7.89
CA VAL A 86 -10.18 4.93 8.32
C VAL A 86 -9.45 4.28 7.12
N ASP A 87 -10.18 4.01 6.03
CA ASP A 87 -9.58 3.46 4.81
C ASP A 87 -8.67 4.48 4.11
N ASP A 88 -9.10 5.74 4.11
CA ASP A 88 -8.36 6.90 3.62
C ASP A 88 -6.96 7.00 4.25
N VAL A 89 -6.88 6.99 5.58
CA VAL A 89 -5.58 7.06 6.29
C VAL A 89 -4.73 5.83 6.05
N THR A 90 -5.35 4.66 5.92
CA THR A 90 -4.66 3.40 5.68
C THR A 90 -4.00 3.40 4.29
N SER A 91 -4.76 3.80 3.26
CA SER A 91 -4.26 3.92 1.89
C SER A 91 -3.17 4.98 1.76
N LEU A 92 -3.31 6.12 2.43
CA LEU A 92 -2.29 7.17 2.40
C LEU A 92 -1.00 6.74 3.10
N ARG A 93 -1.10 6.06 4.25
CA ARG A 93 0.07 5.49 4.94
C ARG A 93 0.91 4.62 4.01
N GLU A 94 0.26 3.72 3.27
CA GLU A 94 0.96 2.83 2.36
C GLU A 94 1.71 3.60 1.26
N VAL A 95 1.06 4.58 0.64
CA VAL A 95 1.67 5.41 -0.41
C VAL A 95 2.87 6.19 0.13
N LEU A 96 2.74 6.81 1.31
CA LEU A 96 3.83 7.56 1.94
C LEU A 96 5.04 6.67 2.27
N MET A 97 4.78 5.48 2.83
CA MET A 97 5.82 4.51 3.18
C MET A 97 6.54 3.96 1.94
N ARG A 98 5.77 3.59 0.92
CA ARG A 98 6.29 2.87 -0.25
C ARG A 98 6.97 3.79 -1.25
N SER A 99 6.40 4.98 -1.46
CA SER A 99 6.73 5.78 -2.63
C SER A 99 7.37 7.13 -2.30
N TYR A 100 7.36 7.55 -1.02
CA TYR A 100 7.76 8.89 -0.65
C TYR A 100 8.70 8.94 0.55
N ALA A 101 9.40 7.87 0.93
CA ALA A 101 10.35 7.85 2.04
C ALA A 101 9.80 8.43 3.36
N PHE A 102 8.64 7.93 3.81
CA PHE A 102 8.19 8.09 5.19
C PHE A 102 8.44 6.78 5.97
N PRO A 103 9.37 6.75 6.95
CA PRO A 103 9.61 5.55 7.76
C PRO A 103 8.36 5.18 8.56
N SER A 104 8.04 3.88 8.62
CA SER A 104 6.91 3.38 9.41
C SER A 104 6.95 3.85 10.87
N GLY A 105 8.13 3.88 11.49
CA GLY A 105 8.32 4.35 12.88
C GLY A 105 8.06 5.84 13.10
N ASN A 106 8.05 6.63 12.03
CA ASN A 106 7.78 8.07 12.06
C ASN A 106 6.35 8.41 11.61
N ILE A 107 5.52 7.41 11.31
CA ILE A 107 4.10 7.59 10.99
C ILE A 107 3.25 7.21 12.20
N THR A 108 2.59 8.19 12.79
CA THR A 108 1.56 7.98 13.82
C THR A 108 0.21 7.89 13.15
N VAL A 109 -0.56 6.84 13.44
CA VAL A 109 -1.94 6.68 12.97
C VAL A 109 -2.89 6.69 14.15
N LEU A 110 -3.94 7.51 14.10
CA LEU A 110 -5.01 7.54 15.09
C LEU A 110 -6.35 7.27 14.40
N THR A 111 -7.00 6.16 14.73
CA THR A 111 -8.30 5.80 14.17
C THR A 111 -9.37 5.65 15.23
N ASN A 112 -10.59 6.15 14.96
CA ASN A 112 -11.78 5.99 15.81
C ASN A 112 -11.45 6.24 17.30
N ARG A 113 -11.58 5.23 18.17
CA ARG A 113 -11.34 5.31 19.62
C ARG A 113 -9.96 5.86 20.02
N GLN A 114 -8.98 5.85 19.12
CA GLN A 114 -7.65 6.45 19.34
C GLN A 114 -7.60 7.94 18.97
N ALA A 115 -8.47 8.37 18.05
CA ALA A 115 -8.57 9.74 17.55
C ALA A 115 -9.45 10.61 18.47
N THR A 116 -9.19 10.55 19.78
CA THR A 116 -9.82 11.45 20.76
C THR A 116 -9.22 12.86 20.67
N ALA A 117 -9.92 13.85 21.21
CA ALA A 117 -9.43 15.24 21.27
C ALA A 117 -8.02 15.29 21.90
N GLU A 118 -7.86 14.58 23.01
CA GLU A 118 -6.60 14.47 23.74
C GLU A 118 -5.53 13.66 22.97
N GLY A 119 -5.91 12.56 22.32
CA GLY A 119 -5.01 11.75 21.51
C GLY A 119 -4.42 12.54 20.35
N ILE A 120 -5.27 13.29 19.63
CA ILE A 120 -4.84 14.14 18.52
C ILE A 120 -3.93 15.27 19.03
N ARG A 121 -4.28 15.96 20.12
CA ARG A 121 -3.42 17.01 20.71
C ARG A 121 -2.05 16.48 21.11
N LYS A 122 -1.98 15.31 21.75
CA LYS A 122 -0.71 14.66 22.11
C LYS A 122 0.13 14.31 20.88
N ALA A 123 -0.51 13.81 19.82
CA ALA A 123 0.19 13.49 18.59
C ALA A 123 0.73 14.74 17.89
N LEU A 124 -0.06 15.81 17.81
CA LEU A 124 0.39 17.11 17.29
C LEU A 124 1.54 17.68 18.14
N ALA A 125 1.42 17.68 19.47
CA ALA A 125 2.48 18.14 20.36
C ALA A 125 3.78 17.35 20.20
N SER A 126 3.70 16.04 19.93
CA SER A 126 4.88 15.21 19.68
C SER A 126 5.65 15.62 18.41
N LEU A 127 4.96 16.14 17.40
CA LEU A 127 5.57 16.66 16.17
C LEU A 127 6.25 18.02 16.36
N SER A 128 5.91 18.74 17.43
CA SER A 128 6.58 19.98 17.84
C SER A 128 7.77 19.73 18.78
N ASP A 129 8.03 18.49 19.21
CA ASP A 129 9.18 18.15 20.07
C ASP A 129 10.49 18.24 19.28
N ARG A 130 11.35 19.18 19.70
CA ARG A 130 12.66 19.44 19.06
C ARG A 130 13.64 18.26 19.11
N ARG A 131 13.40 17.29 20.00
CA ARG A 131 14.20 16.06 20.06
C ARG A 131 13.76 15.05 19.00
N ARG A 132 12.52 15.16 18.51
CA ARG A 132 11.92 14.22 17.55
C ARG A 132 12.02 14.71 16.11
N VAL A 133 11.69 15.97 15.86
CA VAL A 133 11.62 16.55 14.52
C VAL A 133 12.73 17.58 14.37
N GLN A 134 13.62 17.46 13.39
CA GLN A 134 14.77 18.36 13.18
C GLN A 134 14.50 19.45 12.11
N PRO A 135 15.31 20.53 12.05
CA PRO A 135 15.09 21.63 11.11
C PRO A 135 15.07 21.27 9.62
N ASP A 136 15.75 20.18 9.22
CA ASP A 136 15.76 19.69 7.83
C ASP A 136 14.71 18.61 7.55
N ASP A 137 13.86 18.29 8.53
CA ASP A 137 12.80 17.29 8.37
C ASP A 137 11.58 17.88 7.66
N ARG A 138 10.66 16.99 7.25
CA ARG A 138 9.30 17.35 6.87
C ARG A 138 8.25 16.64 7.71
N VAL A 139 7.10 17.28 7.83
CA VAL A 139 5.93 16.78 8.56
C VAL A 139 4.71 16.81 7.64
N LEU A 140 4.04 15.68 7.47
CA LEU A 140 2.75 15.58 6.79
C LEU A 140 1.66 15.20 7.79
N ILE A 141 0.65 16.03 7.94
CA ILE A 141 -0.52 15.73 8.76
C ILE A 141 -1.71 15.56 7.83
N TYR A 142 -2.46 14.48 8.01
CA TYR A 142 -3.65 14.21 7.23
C TYR A 142 -4.80 13.87 8.18
N PHE A 143 -5.93 14.53 7.99
CA PHE A 143 -7.16 14.31 8.74
C PHE A 143 -8.29 13.96 7.77
N SER A 144 -8.95 12.82 7.98
CA SER A 144 -10.21 12.45 7.35
C SER A 144 -11.27 12.25 8.43
N GLY A 145 -12.40 12.93 8.30
CA GLY A 145 -13.45 12.92 9.32
C GLY A 145 -14.41 14.09 9.21
N HIS A 146 -15.23 14.28 10.24
CA HIS A 146 -16.12 15.43 10.33
C HIS A 146 -15.34 16.70 10.67
N GLY A 147 -15.76 17.76 10.00
CA GLY A 147 -15.33 19.12 10.27
C GLY A 147 -16.54 20.02 10.23
N GLN A 148 -16.50 21.10 11.02
CA GLN A 148 -17.58 22.08 11.00
C GLN A 148 -17.05 23.49 11.17
N THR A 149 -17.70 24.43 10.48
CA THR A 149 -17.47 25.86 10.65
C THR A 149 -18.57 26.45 11.51
N VAL A 150 -18.19 27.11 12.59
CA VAL A 150 -19.09 27.73 13.57
C VAL A 150 -18.91 29.24 13.55
N LYS A 151 -20.01 30.00 13.63
CA LYS A 151 -19.95 31.47 13.67
C LYS A 151 -19.52 31.97 15.04
N LEU A 152 -18.72 33.04 15.06
CA LEU A 152 -18.24 33.65 16.30
C LEU A 152 -19.11 34.86 16.70
N PRO A 153 -19.40 35.07 18.00
CA PRO A 153 -20.21 36.21 18.46
C PRO A 153 -19.61 37.58 18.12
N THR A 154 -18.28 37.68 18.00
CA THR A 154 -17.55 38.90 17.64
C THR A 154 -17.60 39.22 16.14
N GLY A 155 -18.28 38.40 15.34
CA GLY A 155 -18.14 38.37 13.89
C GLY A 155 -16.99 37.45 13.46
N GLY A 156 -17.14 36.82 12.29
CA GLY A 156 -16.21 35.82 11.75
C GLY A 156 -16.67 34.37 12.01
N GLU A 157 -15.82 33.42 11.62
CA GLU A 157 -16.08 31.99 11.68
C GLU A 157 -14.84 31.27 12.20
N MET A 158 -15.02 30.19 12.97
CA MET A 158 -13.95 29.28 13.40
C MET A 158 -14.31 27.89 12.93
N GLY A 159 -13.39 27.21 12.26
CA GLY A 159 -13.59 25.82 11.91
C GLY A 159 -12.95 24.87 12.92
N TYR A 160 -13.56 23.71 13.06
CA TYR A 160 -13.24 22.68 14.04
C TYR A 160 -13.09 21.34 13.36
N LEU A 161 -12.09 20.57 13.77
CA LEU A 161 -12.00 19.13 13.50
C LEU A 161 -12.73 18.39 14.61
N ILE A 162 -13.57 17.43 14.25
CA ILE A 162 -14.43 16.71 15.18
C ILE A 162 -13.76 15.35 15.52
N PRO A 163 -13.25 15.17 16.75
CA PRO A 163 -12.65 13.91 17.18
C PRO A 163 -13.72 12.85 17.54
N TYR A 164 -13.27 11.62 17.76
CA TYR A 164 -14.12 10.48 18.12
C TYR A 164 -15.01 10.74 19.36
N ASP A 165 -14.48 11.44 20.36
CA ASP A 165 -15.13 11.70 21.65
C ASP A 165 -15.83 13.06 21.73
N ALA A 166 -15.99 13.76 20.60
CA ALA A 166 -16.69 15.04 20.52
C ALA A 166 -18.12 14.93 21.04
N ASP A 167 -18.56 15.94 21.77
CA ASP A 167 -19.89 16.04 22.37
C ASP A 167 -20.57 17.29 21.84
N VAL A 168 -21.02 17.20 20.59
CA VAL A 168 -21.58 18.32 19.83
C VAL A 168 -22.77 17.87 19.01
N ASP A 169 -23.71 18.79 18.81
CA ASP A 169 -24.61 18.74 17.66
C ASP A 169 -23.89 19.40 16.48
N ILE A 170 -23.57 18.63 15.43
CA ILE A 170 -22.82 19.13 14.26
C ILE A 170 -23.62 20.21 13.52
N GLU A 171 -24.95 20.21 13.62
CA GLU A 171 -25.81 21.15 12.91
C GLU A 171 -25.97 22.50 13.65
N ASP A 172 -25.68 22.55 14.95
CA ASP A 172 -25.79 23.74 15.80
C ASP A 172 -24.60 24.72 15.62
N VAL A 173 -24.40 25.20 14.40
CA VAL A 173 -23.27 26.07 14.00
C VAL A 173 -23.35 27.51 14.52
N GLU A 174 -24.44 27.86 15.22
CA GLU A 174 -24.63 29.16 15.86
C GLU A 174 -24.16 29.15 17.34
N ASN A 175 -23.90 27.96 17.90
CA ASN A 175 -23.53 27.77 19.30
C ASN A 175 -22.08 27.26 19.45
N PRO A 176 -21.10 28.15 19.66
CA PRO A 176 -19.68 27.75 19.71
C PRO A 176 -19.24 27.04 20.98
N GLY A 177 -20.04 27.06 22.07
CA GLY A 177 -19.65 26.50 23.37
C GLY A 177 -19.28 25.00 23.31
N PRO A 178 -20.17 24.12 22.82
CA PRO A 178 -19.91 22.69 22.71
C PRO A 178 -18.70 22.33 21.82
N PHE A 179 -18.55 23.03 20.70
CA PHE A 179 -17.42 22.85 19.78
C PHE A 179 -16.09 23.24 20.43
N LEU A 180 -16.05 24.36 21.16
CA LEU A 180 -14.84 24.78 21.88
C LEU A 180 -14.44 23.79 22.99
N ALA A 181 -15.43 23.18 23.65
CA ALA A 181 -15.18 22.27 24.76
C ALA A 181 -14.65 20.90 24.30
N SER A 182 -15.17 20.36 23.19
CA SER A 182 -14.96 18.96 22.82
C SER A 182 -14.27 18.73 21.47
N CYS A 183 -14.20 19.72 20.59
CA CYS A 183 -13.55 19.61 19.29
C CYS A 183 -12.14 20.21 19.29
N LEU A 184 -11.42 20.08 18.17
CA LEU A 184 -10.16 20.79 17.94
C LEU A 184 -10.40 22.03 17.07
N PRO A 185 -10.32 23.24 17.63
CA PRO A 185 -10.34 24.46 16.82
C PRO A 185 -9.14 24.43 15.89
N MET A 186 -9.34 24.78 14.62
CA MET A 186 -8.24 24.80 13.66
C MET A 186 -7.13 25.75 14.09
N LYS A 187 -7.46 26.86 14.75
CA LYS A 187 -6.45 27.75 15.35
C LYS A 187 -5.47 26.98 16.26
N ALA A 188 -5.98 26.06 17.09
CA ALA A 188 -5.11 25.26 17.95
C ALA A 188 -4.22 24.31 17.14
N VAL A 189 -4.75 23.71 16.07
CA VAL A 189 -3.95 22.90 15.12
C VAL A 189 -2.84 23.75 14.52
N TRP A 190 -3.15 24.97 14.09
CA TRP A 190 -2.18 25.93 13.54
C TRP A 190 -1.06 26.28 14.52
N ASP A 191 -1.39 26.52 15.80
CA ASP A 191 -0.39 26.85 16.83
C ASP A 191 0.66 25.70 16.95
N TYR A 192 0.27 24.43 16.71
CA TYR A 192 1.22 23.30 16.64
C TYR A 192 2.07 23.31 15.35
N LEU A 193 1.46 23.59 14.20
CA LEU A 193 2.18 23.64 12.92
C LEU A 193 3.23 24.76 12.91
N GLU A 194 2.86 25.92 13.43
CA GLU A 194 3.75 27.08 13.52
C GLU A 194 4.95 26.80 14.42
N SER A 195 4.73 26.14 15.56
CA SER A 195 5.78 25.78 16.51
C SER A 195 6.70 24.64 16.05
N SER A 196 6.34 23.91 14.99
CA SER A 196 7.19 22.88 14.41
C SER A 196 8.45 23.48 13.80
N GLN A 197 9.60 22.89 14.13
CA GLN A 197 10.88 23.30 13.54
C GLN A 197 11.16 22.66 12.17
N ALA A 198 10.33 21.73 11.71
CA ALA A 198 10.47 21.12 10.39
C ALA A 198 10.57 22.16 9.27
N LYS A 199 11.38 21.87 8.26
CA LYS A 199 11.53 22.72 7.08
C LYS A 199 10.21 22.86 6.35
N HIS A 200 9.55 21.75 6.08
CA HIS A 200 8.26 21.72 5.39
C HIS A 200 7.19 21.02 6.22
N VAL A 201 6.05 21.68 6.39
CA VAL A 201 4.87 21.15 7.06
C VAL A 201 3.70 21.24 6.10
N LEU A 202 3.03 20.11 5.85
CA LEU A 202 1.84 20.04 5.01
C LEU A 202 0.68 19.46 5.81
N LEU A 203 -0.41 20.22 5.93
CA LEU A 203 -1.68 19.77 6.49
C LEU A 203 -2.67 19.48 5.35
N LEU A 204 -3.19 18.27 5.32
CA LEU A 204 -4.23 17.83 4.40
C LEU A 204 -5.50 17.53 5.19
N VAL A 205 -6.63 18.13 4.81
CA VAL A 205 -7.90 18.00 5.56
C VAL A 205 -9.02 17.55 4.63
N ASP A 206 -9.42 16.28 4.74
CA ASP A 206 -10.63 15.72 4.13
C ASP A 206 -11.82 15.81 5.09
N ALA A 207 -12.32 17.03 5.25
CA ALA A 207 -13.48 17.35 6.07
C ALA A 207 -14.20 18.60 5.53
N CYS A 208 -15.47 18.77 5.90
CA CYS A 208 -16.22 19.99 5.61
C CYS A 208 -15.55 21.17 6.32
N TYR A 209 -14.94 22.08 5.56
CA TYR A 209 -14.18 23.18 6.14
C TYR A 209 -14.20 24.43 5.26
N SER A 210 -14.59 25.57 5.83
CA SER A 210 -14.78 26.82 5.10
C SER A 210 -13.69 27.89 5.26
N GLY A 211 -12.85 27.77 6.28
CA GLY A 211 -12.16 28.92 6.86
C GLY A 211 -10.65 28.77 6.85
N LEU A 212 -10.01 28.86 5.68
CA LEU A 212 -8.54 28.88 5.66
C LEU A 212 -8.04 30.00 6.59
N LEU A 213 -7.34 29.63 7.67
CA LEU A 213 -6.59 30.57 8.52
C LEU A 213 -5.23 30.92 7.90
N ALA A 214 -5.09 30.67 6.60
CA ALA A 214 -3.88 30.81 5.80
C ALA A 214 -4.17 31.70 4.58
N ARG A 215 -3.16 32.38 4.06
CA ARG A 215 -3.33 33.26 2.89
C ARG A 215 -3.63 32.37 1.67
N PRO A 216 -4.62 32.72 0.83
CA PRO A 216 -4.85 31.98 -0.41
C PRO A 216 -3.61 32.03 -1.29
N ARG A 217 -3.07 30.87 -1.65
CA ARG A 217 -1.89 30.77 -2.52
C ARG A 217 -2.33 30.51 -3.95
N THR A 218 -1.75 31.25 -4.90
CA THR A 218 -1.90 30.95 -6.33
C THR A 218 -0.70 30.11 -6.76
N PRO A 219 -0.89 28.87 -7.25
CA PRO A 219 0.21 28.05 -7.74
C PRO A 219 0.88 28.71 -8.95
N GLU A 220 2.20 28.90 -8.90
CA GLU A 220 2.99 29.39 -10.02
C GLU A 220 3.61 28.23 -10.81
N SER A 221 3.87 28.42 -12.11
CA SER A 221 4.60 27.45 -12.92
C SER A 221 6.04 27.35 -12.42
N VAL A 222 6.46 26.17 -11.98
CA VAL A 222 7.76 25.97 -11.32
C VAL A 222 8.84 25.71 -12.37
N SER A 223 9.78 26.65 -12.54
CA SER A 223 11.03 26.38 -13.27
C SER A 223 12.02 25.59 -12.41
N PRO A 224 13.01 24.89 -13.00
CA PRO A 224 14.09 24.21 -12.26
C PRO A 224 14.80 25.07 -11.20
N GLU A 225 15.03 26.35 -11.49
CA GLU A 225 15.68 27.30 -10.59
C GLU A 225 14.77 27.68 -9.41
N VAL A 226 13.48 27.91 -9.70
CA VAL A 226 12.45 28.20 -8.70
C VAL A 226 12.28 27.01 -7.76
N LEU A 227 12.26 25.78 -8.28
CA LEU A 227 12.16 24.56 -7.50
C LEU A 227 13.28 24.42 -6.45
N THR A 228 14.52 24.78 -6.81
CA THR A 228 15.65 24.75 -5.87
C THR A 228 15.48 25.79 -4.76
N ALA A 229 14.98 26.99 -5.09
CA ALA A 229 14.70 28.02 -4.10
C ALA A 229 13.56 27.59 -3.15
N LEU A 230 12.47 27.03 -3.69
CA LEU A 230 11.33 26.56 -2.90
C LEU A 230 11.73 25.42 -1.95
N ALA A 231 12.55 24.48 -2.40
CA ALA A 231 13.00 23.34 -1.59
C ALA A 231 13.92 23.73 -0.41
N GLY A 232 14.56 24.90 -0.47
CA GLY A 232 15.46 25.40 0.56
C GLY A 232 14.84 26.35 1.57
N ARG A 233 13.60 26.80 1.37
CA ARG A 233 12.91 27.77 2.24
C ARG A 233 11.87 27.06 3.10
N ARG A 234 11.62 27.59 4.31
CA ARG A 234 10.58 27.03 5.19
C ARG A 234 9.21 27.11 4.50
N ALA A 235 8.36 26.10 4.70
CA ALA A 235 7.01 26.05 4.17
C ALA A 235 6.03 25.51 5.22
N VAL A 236 4.91 26.19 5.43
CA VAL A 236 3.77 25.67 6.18
C VAL A 236 2.52 25.86 5.34
N GLN A 237 1.97 24.76 4.83
CA GLN A 237 0.90 24.75 3.84
C GLN A 237 -0.28 23.91 4.31
N VAL A 238 -1.47 24.30 3.88
CA VAL A 238 -2.71 23.55 4.08
C VAL A 238 -3.42 23.33 2.76
N ILE A 239 -3.99 22.13 2.59
CA ILE A 239 -4.94 21.81 1.53
C ILE A 239 -6.19 21.23 2.17
N THR A 240 -7.35 21.81 1.88
CA THR A 240 -8.65 21.35 2.41
C THR A 240 -9.52 20.84 1.27
N ALA A 241 -10.38 19.87 1.59
CA ALA A 241 -11.17 19.16 0.60
C ALA A 241 -12.34 19.95 -0.02
N GLY A 242 -12.83 21.00 0.63
CA GLY A 242 -13.96 21.79 0.14
C GLY A 242 -13.91 23.27 0.55
N ARG A 243 -14.88 24.05 0.06
CA ARG A 243 -15.14 25.45 0.44
C ARG A 243 -16.22 25.57 1.52
N ARG A 244 -16.49 26.83 1.90
CA ARG A 244 -17.63 27.21 2.74
C ARG A 244 -18.94 26.64 2.20
N GLY A 245 -19.64 25.89 3.04
CA GLY A 245 -20.96 25.32 2.74
C GLY A 245 -20.94 24.14 1.75
N GLU A 246 -19.77 23.72 1.28
CA GLU A 246 -19.62 22.49 0.50
C GLU A 246 -19.46 21.30 1.45
N ARG A 247 -20.19 20.21 1.19
CA ARG A 247 -19.99 18.94 1.89
C ARG A 247 -18.85 18.16 1.25
N SER A 248 -18.00 17.51 2.05
CA SER A 248 -17.12 16.47 1.51
C SER A 248 -17.96 15.25 1.15
N PHE A 249 -17.71 14.66 -0.02
CA PHE A 249 -18.48 13.52 -0.53
C PHE A 249 -17.71 12.21 -0.34
N GLU A 250 -18.34 11.22 0.28
CA GLU A 250 -17.91 9.84 0.23
C GLU A 250 -18.32 9.20 -1.10
N MET A 251 -17.38 8.59 -1.81
CA MET A 251 -17.66 7.89 -3.06
C MET A 251 -17.63 6.38 -2.80
N THR A 252 -18.77 5.82 -2.41
CA THR A 252 -18.96 4.38 -2.13
C THR A 252 -18.40 3.49 -3.26
N LYS A 253 -18.52 3.92 -4.52
CA LYS A 253 -17.96 3.22 -5.69
C LYS A 253 -16.44 3.02 -5.63
N TYR A 254 -15.72 3.92 -4.96
CA TYR A 254 -14.25 3.96 -4.94
C TYR A 254 -13.66 3.67 -3.55
N GLY A 255 -14.51 3.42 -2.54
CA GLY A 255 -14.09 3.08 -1.17
C GLY A 255 -13.34 4.21 -0.45
N HIS A 256 -13.53 5.47 -0.89
CA HIS A 256 -12.79 6.64 -0.42
C HIS A 256 -13.62 7.92 -0.56
N GLY A 257 -13.26 8.96 0.20
CA GLY A 257 -13.72 10.33 -0.06
C GLY A 257 -13.27 10.83 -1.44
N ALA A 258 -14.04 11.71 -2.09
CA ALA A 258 -13.71 12.22 -3.43
C ALA A 258 -12.34 12.93 -3.47
N PHE A 259 -12.01 13.68 -2.41
CA PHE A 259 -10.71 14.32 -2.24
C PHE A 259 -9.60 13.29 -2.10
N THR A 260 -9.77 12.35 -1.17
CA THR A 260 -8.74 11.35 -0.88
C THR A 260 -8.49 10.38 -2.02
N TYR A 261 -9.55 9.95 -2.71
CA TYR A 261 -9.42 9.16 -3.93
C TYR A 261 -8.52 9.86 -4.94
N LYS A 262 -8.76 11.15 -5.21
CA LYS A 262 -7.97 11.92 -6.19
C LYS A 262 -6.58 12.29 -5.71
N LEU A 263 -6.39 12.50 -4.42
CA LEU A 263 -5.07 12.64 -3.81
C LEU A 263 -4.24 11.37 -4.02
N LEU A 264 -4.78 10.21 -3.70
CA LEU A 264 -4.09 8.92 -3.84
C LEU A 264 -3.82 8.57 -5.31
N ASP A 265 -4.76 8.85 -6.20
CA ASP A 265 -4.63 8.69 -7.66
C ASP A 265 -3.42 9.48 -8.20
N GLU A 266 -3.33 10.77 -7.85
CA GLU A 266 -2.22 11.63 -8.28
C GLU A 266 -0.89 11.22 -7.64
N LEU A 267 -0.86 10.93 -6.33
CA LEU A 267 0.36 10.48 -5.65
C LEU A 267 0.87 9.15 -6.24
N ARG A 268 -0.03 8.21 -6.56
CA ARG A 268 0.38 6.95 -7.20
C ARG A 268 0.91 7.18 -8.61
N ALA A 269 0.23 7.99 -9.42
CA ALA A 269 0.68 8.32 -10.77
C ALA A 269 2.07 9.00 -10.78
N ARG A 270 2.33 9.89 -9.80
CA ARG A 270 3.62 10.58 -9.65
C ARG A 270 4.73 9.70 -9.07
N ALA A 271 4.38 8.63 -8.36
CA ALA A 271 5.36 7.67 -7.86
C ALA A 271 6.06 6.89 -9.00
N ASP A 272 5.38 6.74 -10.14
CA ASP A 272 5.88 6.00 -11.30
C ASP A 272 6.90 6.79 -12.13
N ASP A 273 6.81 8.13 -12.11
CA ASP A 273 7.76 9.03 -12.78
C ASP A 273 8.97 9.32 -11.87
N ARG A 274 9.90 8.35 -11.83
CA ARG A 274 11.09 8.37 -10.98
C ARG A 274 12.09 9.44 -11.42
N GLY A 275 11.78 10.69 -11.08
CA GLY A 275 12.63 11.84 -11.30
C GLY A 275 11.96 13.19 -11.30
N SER A 276 10.63 13.24 -11.45
CA SER A 276 9.88 14.47 -11.29
C SER A 276 9.47 14.66 -9.84
N VAL A 277 10.41 15.18 -9.04
CA VAL A 277 10.02 15.85 -7.79
C VAL A 277 8.94 16.88 -8.10
N PHE A 278 7.95 16.98 -7.24
CA PHE A 278 6.83 17.91 -7.43
C PHE A 278 6.47 18.54 -6.10
N THR A 279 5.85 19.71 -6.17
CA THR A 279 5.48 20.48 -4.98
C THR A 279 4.04 20.21 -4.53
N ALA A 280 3.71 20.56 -3.29
CA ALA A 280 2.34 20.50 -2.81
C ALA A 280 1.42 21.45 -3.59
N SER A 281 1.95 22.57 -4.11
CA SER A 281 1.20 23.45 -5.01
C SER A 281 0.83 22.74 -6.32
N GLU A 282 1.74 21.98 -6.93
CA GLU A 282 1.45 21.19 -8.13
C GLU A 282 0.46 20.06 -7.85
N LEU A 283 0.62 19.37 -6.71
CA LEU A 283 -0.32 18.35 -6.24
C LEU A 283 -1.73 18.94 -6.08
N TYR A 284 -1.84 20.11 -5.44
CA TYR A 284 -3.12 20.79 -5.25
C TYR A 284 -3.81 21.11 -6.57
N VAL A 285 -3.09 21.62 -7.59
CA VAL A 285 -3.68 21.92 -8.90
C VAL A 285 -4.30 20.67 -9.52
N ALA A 286 -3.58 19.56 -9.48
CA ALA A 286 -4.05 18.28 -10.02
C ALA A 286 -5.27 17.75 -9.24
N VAL A 287 -5.18 17.72 -7.91
CA VAL A 287 -6.25 17.23 -7.03
C VAL A 287 -7.49 18.10 -7.16
N LYS A 288 -7.37 19.43 -7.16
CA LYS A 288 -8.51 20.35 -7.32
C LYS A 288 -9.27 20.09 -8.62
N ARG A 289 -8.56 19.93 -9.73
CA ARG A 289 -9.16 19.61 -11.03
C ARG A 289 -9.84 18.24 -10.99
N GLY A 290 -9.18 17.23 -10.41
CA GLY A 290 -9.69 15.88 -10.29
C GLY A 290 -10.98 15.80 -9.46
N VAL A 291 -11.00 16.47 -8.30
CA VAL A 291 -12.14 16.50 -7.38
C VAL A 291 -13.31 17.25 -8.00
N ALA A 292 -13.09 18.44 -8.56
CA ALA A 292 -14.14 19.19 -9.22
C ALA A 292 -14.80 18.40 -10.37
N ASN A 293 -14.02 17.63 -11.13
CA ASN A 293 -14.56 16.76 -12.18
C ASN A 293 -15.36 15.57 -11.58
N ALA A 294 -14.82 14.90 -10.56
CA ALA A 294 -15.45 13.74 -9.93
C ALA A 294 -16.74 14.09 -9.17
N SER A 295 -16.82 15.29 -8.59
CA SER A 295 -17.96 15.77 -7.83
C SER A 295 -18.93 16.61 -8.67
N ALA A 296 -18.74 16.72 -9.99
CA ALA A 296 -19.48 17.63 -10.88
C ALA A 296 -19.56 19.08 -10.34
N GLY A 297 -18.45 19.60 -9.82
CA GLY A 297 -18.30 20.96 -9.30
C GLY A 297 -18.85 21.19 -7.89
N LYS A 298 -19.40 20.16 -7.23
CA LYS A 298 -19.97 20.27 -5.87
C LYS A 298 -18.93 20.38 -4.74
N GLN A 299 -17.67 20.06 -5.02
CA GLN A 299 -16.58 20.07 -4.07
C GLN A 299 -15.34 20.70 -4.72
N THR A 300 -14.81 21.74 -4.09
CA THR A 300 -13.68 22.51 -4.62
C THR A 300 -12.58 22.62 -3.57
N PRO A 301 -11.52 21.82 -3.68
CA PRO A 301 -10.39 21.91 -2.77
C PRO A 301 -9.78 23.31 -2.72
N GLN A 302 -9.31 23.73 -1.54
CA GLN A 302 -8.64 25.00 -1.31
C GLN A 302 -7.21 24.78 -0.82
N MET A 303 -6.31 25.72 -1.13
CA MET A 303 -4.93 25.73 -0.64
C MET A 303 -4.59 27.09 -0.06
N GLY A 304 -3.73 27.08 0.95
CA GLY A 304 -3.11 28.29 1.44
C GLY A 304 -1.86 27.99 2.22
N ASP A 305 -1.15 29.05 2.54
CA ASP A 305 0.13 29.01 3.22
C ASP A 305 0.21 30.05 4.34
N TYR A 306 1.06 29.74 5.30
CA TYR A 306 1.57 30.75 6.23
C TYR A 306 2.64 31.57 5.52
N ASP A 307 2.94 32.78 6.00
CA ASP A 307 3.89 33.78 5.46
C ASP A 307 5.32 33.21 5.25
N THR A 308 5.43 32.29 4.31
CA THR A 308 6.51 31.34 4.10
C THR A 308 6.72 31.22 2.60
N GLU A 309 7.97 31.16 2.20
CA GLU A 309 8.34 31.29 0.79
C GLU A 309 8.73 29.95 0.16
N GLY A 310 8.68 28.85 0.93
CA GLY A 310 8.96 27.50 0.45
C GLY A 310 7.74 26.79 -0.11
N ASP A 311 7.92 25.53 -0.45
CA ASP A 311 6.85 24.61 -0.84
C ASP A 311 7.19 23.19 -0.37
N PHE A 312 6.20 22.42 0.08
CA PHE A 312 6.40 21.05 0.48
C PHE A 312 6.74 20.20 -0.75
N ILE A 313 7.93 19.61 -0.75
CA ILE A 313 8.44 18.83 -1.88
C ILE A 313 8.15 17.34 -1.66
N PHE A 314 7.45 16.74 -2.61
CA PHE A 314 7.35 15.29 -2.75
C PHE A 314 8.52 14.79 -3.59
N VAL A 315 9.22 13.79 -3.03
CA VAL A 315 10.34 13.13 -3.70
C VAL A 315 9.92 11.68 -3.89
N PRO A 316 9.48 11.28 -5.09
CA PRO A 316 9.27 9.88 -5.41
C PRO A 316 10.55 9.11 -5.16
N THR A 317 10.51 8.15 -4.23
CA THR A 317 11.65 7.29 -3.96
C THR A 317 11.45 5.95 -4.62
N ALA A 318 12.55 5.35 -5.09
CA ALA A 318 12.56 3.91 -5.32
C ALA A 318 11.99 3.24 -4.07
N PRO A 319 11.18 2.20 -4.23
CA PRO A 319 10.49 1.63 -3.10
C PRO A 319 11.50 1.10 -2.12
N ALA A 320 11.40 1.55 -0.87
CA ALA A 320 12.24 1.01 0.18
C ALA A 320 12.07 -0.51 0.20
N SER A 321 13.18 -1.25 0.07
CA SER A 321 13.18 -2.67 0.43
C SER A 321 12.64 -2.79 1.84
N VAL A 322 11.62 -3.63 2.01
CA VAL A 322 11.14 -4.08 3.32
C VAL A 322 12.28 -4.72 4.15
N ALA A 323 13.41 -5.06 3.53
CA ALA A 323 14.59 -5.63 4.18
C ALA A 323 15.28 -4.74 5.24
N ALA A 324 15.01 -3.42 5.31
CA ALA A 324 15.72 -2.53 6.24
C ALA A 324 14.88 -2.00 7.41
N LEU A 325 13.60 -2.37 7.56
CA LEU A 325 12.71 -1.79 8.58
C LEU A 325 11.98 -2.78 9.50
N GLU A 326 12.34 -4.06 9.48
CA GLU A 326 11.89 -5.01 10.50
C GLU A 326 13.07 -5.85 10.97
N SER A 327 13.85 -5.31 11.92
CA SER A 327 14.32 -6.19 12.99
C SER A 327 13.07 -6.48 13.82
N PRO A 328 12.54 -7.72 13.82
CA PRO A 328 11.37 -8.02 14.63
C PRO A 328 11.71 -7.74 16.10
N PRO A 329 10.80 -7.17 16.90
CA PRO A 329 10.96 -7.22 18.34
C PRO A 329 11.10 -8.69 18.71
N SER A 330 12.18 -9.02 19.41
CA SER A 330 12.41 -10.31 20.02
C SER A 330 11.22 -10.61 20.95
N GLY A 331 10.25 -11.34 20.43
CA GLY A 331 9.04 -11.77 21.10
C GLY A 331 8.58 -13.03 20.41
N ASP A 332 8.71 -14.14 21.13
CA ASP A 332 8.34 -15.48 20.70
C ASP A 332 6.91 -15.51 20.12
N ALA A 333 6.82 -15.64 18.80
CA ALA A 333 5.60 -16.05 18.11
C ALA A 333 6.00 -16.98 16.95
N THR A 334 6.18 -18.26 17.28
CA THR A 334 6.38 -19.33 16.31
C THR A 334 5.09 -19.61 15.54
N ALA A 335 4.90 -18.96 14.39
CA ALA A 335 4.10 -19.51 13.29
C ALA A 335 5.05 -20.26 12.34
N PRO A 336 4.76 -21.51 11.93
CA PRO A 336 5.70 -22.31 11.17
C PRO A 336 5.90 -21.74 9.76
N LEU A 337 7.16 -21.51 9.38
CA LEU A 337 7.58 -21.32 8.00
C LEU A 337 7.08 -22.52 7.19
N ALA A 338 6.09 -22.30 6.32
CA ALA A 338 5.63 -23.31 5.38
C ALA A 338 6.79 -23.75 4.47
N ALA A 339 7.02 -25.06 4.37
CA ALA A 339 8.10 -25.63 3.54
C ALA A 339 7.98 -25.16 2.08
N ASP A 340 9.11 -24.86 1.46
CA ASP A 340 9.19 -24.49 0.05
C ASP A 340 9.15 -25.78 -0.82
N PRO A 341 8.76 -25.68 -2.11
CA PRO A 341 8.67 -26.86 -2.98
C PRO A 341 10.06 -27.36 -3.40
N PRO A 342 10.22 -28.65 -3.69
CA PRO A 342 11.54 -29.23 -3.93
C PRO A 342 12.25 -28.62 -5.15
N SER A 343 13.54 -28.37 -4.99
CA SER A 343 14.44 -27.76 -5.99
C SER A 343 14.65 -28.65 -7.23
N GLN A 344 14.56 -29.97 -7.05
CA GLN A 344 14.64 -30.97 -8.11
C GLN A 344 13.30 -31.68 -8.28
N ALA A 345 12.70 -31.54 -9.46
CA ALA A 345 11.45 -32.19 -9.82
C ALA A 345 11.41 -32.47 -11.32
N GLN A 346 10.59 -33.43 -11.72
CA GLN A 346 10.33 -33.71 -13.13
C GLN A 346 9.28 -32.73 -13.69
N ALA A 347 9.34 -32.43 -14.98
CA ALA A 347 8.35 -31.59 -15.64
C ALA A 347 6.93 -32.11 -15.37
N GLY A 348 6.04 -31.24 -14.88
CA GLY A 348 4.66 -31.57 -14.52
C GLY A 348 4.48 -32.34 -13.21
N GLN A 349 5.54 -32.59 -12.45
CA GLN A 349 5.43 -33.11 -11.09
C GLN A 349 4.61 -32.14 -10.22
N VAL A 350 3.67 -32.69 -9.45
CA VAL A 350 2.77 -31.91 -8.60
C VAL A 350 3.32 -31.81 -7.18
N TRP A 351 3.36 -30.60 -6.65
CA TRP A 351 3.55 -30.31 -5.23
C TRP A 351 2.33 -29.59 -4.69
N VAL A 352 1.87 -29.94 -3.49
CA VAL A 352 0.70 -29.31 -2.87
C VAL A 352 1.16 -28.25 -1.90
N CYS A 353 0.75 -27.00 -2.12
CA CYS A 353 1.09 -25.90 -1.22
C CYS A 353 0.44 -26.13 0.16
N PRO A 354 1.21 -26.17 1.26
CA PRO A 354 0.66 -26.46 2.58
C PRO A 354 -0.22 -25.34 3.14
N ILE A 355 -0.12 -24.11 2.61
CA ILE A 355 -0.90 -22.96 3.10
C ILE A 355 -2.31 -23.00 2.52
N ASP A 356 -2.44 -22.94 1.19
CA ASP A 356 -3.75 -22.87 0.53
C ASP A 356 -4.26 -24.23 0.01
N GLY A 357 -3.44 -25.28 0.07
CA GLY A 357 -3.78 -26.62 -0.41
C GLY A 357 -3.80 -26.74 -1.94
N ALA A 358 -3.26 -25.76 -2.68
CA ALA A 358 -3.28 -25.81 -4.14
C ALA A 358 -2.26 -26.82 -4.69
N PRO A 359 -2.67 -27.71 -5.62
CA PRO A 359 -1.72 -28.49 -6.40
C PRO A 359 -1.03 -27.56 -7.39
N MET A 360 0.29 -27.51 -7.33
CA MET A 360 1.14 -26.74 -8.24
C MET A 360 1.99 -27.68 -9.07
N VAL A 361 2.10 -27.43 -10.38
CA VAL A 361 2.91 -28.22 -11.30
C VAL A 361 4.27 -27.59 -11.53
N TYR A 362 5.30 -28.43 -11.59
CA TYR A 362 6.67 -28.01 -11.85
C TYR A 362 6.90 -27.68 -13.34
N VAL A 363 7.35 -26.46 -13.61
CA VAL A 363 7.80 -26.00 -14.93
C VAL A 363 9.33 -25.89 -14.89
N PRO A 364 10.07 -26.70 -15.68
CA PRO A 364 11.53 -26.68 -15.67
C PRO A 364 12.13 -25.36 -16.16
N ALA A 365 13.34 -25.04 -15.68
CA ALA A 365 14.14 -23.98 -16.24
C ALA A 365 14.45 -24.24 -17.71
N GLY A 366 14.52 -23.19 -18.53
CA GLY A 366 14.83 -23.34 -19.94
C GLY A 366 14.33 -22.19 -20.80
N GLU A 367 14.86 -22.16 -22.02
CA GLU A 367 14.46 -21.22 -23.06
C GLU A 367 13.09 -21.59 -23.64
N PHE A 368 12.28 -20.59 -23.94
CA PHE A 368 11.03 -20.75 -24.68
C PHE A 368 10.78 -19.52 -25.55
N THR A 369 9.87 -19.66 -26.52
CA THR A 369 9.44 -18.56 -27.37
C THR A 369 8.11 -18.03 -26.85
N MET A 370 8.10 -16.78 -26.39
CA MET A 370 6.88 -16.04 -26.05
C MET A 370 6.34 -15.34 -27.30
N GLY A 371 5.04 -15.43 -27.55
CA GLY A 371 4.37 -14.88 -28.74
C GLY A 371 4.46 -15.80 -29.96
N GLY A 372 4.35 -15.24 -31.16
CA GLY A 372 4.35 -15.99 -32.42
C GLY A 372 4.60 -15.11 -33.66
N PRO A 373 4.54 -15.68 -34.87
CA PRO A 373 4.72 -14.93 -36.12
C PRO A 373 3.67 -13.83 -36.26
N GLN A 374 4.05 -12.62 -36.68
CA GLN A 374 3.14 -11.47 -36.81
C GLN A 374 1.96 -11.72 -37.76
N SER A 375 2.11 -12.64 -38.73
CA SER A 375 1.04 -13.10 -39.64
C SER A 375 -0.04 -13.95 -38.97
N GLU A 376 0.25 -14.49 -37.79
CA GLU A 376 -0.67 -15.32 -37.01
C GLU A 376 -1.09 -14.61 -35.71
N PHE A 377 -0.36 -13.56 -35.29
CA PHE A 377 -0.48 -12.91 -33.98
C PHE A 377 -0.50 -11.38 -34.08
N ASP A 378 -1.65 -10.74 -33.82
CA ASP A 378 -1.91 -9.33 -34.20
C ASP A 378 -1.14 -8.24 -33.44
N ASN A 379 -0.25 -8.53 -32.46
CA ASN A 379 0.39 -7.43 -31.69
C ASN A 379 1.76 -7.71 -31.01
N SER A 380 2.53 -8.77 -31.32
CA SER A 380 3.93 -8.88 -30.85
C SER A 380 4.76 -9.92 -31.63
N PRO A 381 6.00 -9.61 -32.05
CA PRO A 381 6.90 -10.60 -32.63
C PRO A 381 7.34 -11.61 -31.57
N GLY A 382 7.50 -12.88 -31.97
CA GLY A 382 8.02 -13.93 -31.09
C GLY A 382 9.40 -13.58 -30.51
N ARG A 383 9.57 -13.73 -29.19
CA ARG A 383 10.82 -13.47 -28.47
C ARG A 383 11.30 -14.72 -27.75
N ARG A 384 12.58 -15.05 -27.89
CA ARG A 384 13.22 -16.12 -27.09
C ARG A 384 13.56 -15.57 -25.71
N LEU A 385 13.06 -16.22 -24.67
CA LEU A 385 13.29 -15.87 -23.27
C LEU A 385 13.79 -17.10 -22.51
N PHE A 386 14.74 -16.90 -21.60
CA PHE A 386 15.09 -17.91 -20.61
C PHE A 386 14.30 -17.66 -19.32
N LEU A 387 13.60 -18.68 -18.83
CA LEU A 387 12.96 -18.62 -17.52
C LEU A 387 13.57 -19.66 -16.58
N PRO A 388 13.81 -19.32 -15.30
CA PRO A 388 14.17 -20.29 -14.27
C PRO A 388 13.03 -21.28 -14.02
N ALA A 389 13.30 -22.32 -13.23
CA ALA A 389 12.28 -23.28 -12.85
C ALA A 389 11.31 -22.64 -11.84
N PHE A 390 10.04 -23.01 -11.91
CA PHE A 390 9.01 -22.57 -10.97
C PHE A 390 7.89 -23.59 -10.86
N TYR A 391 7.15 -23.53 -9.76
CA TYR A 391 5.86 -24.19 -9.62
C TYR A 391 4.76 -23.19 -9.96
N ILE A 392 3.72 -23.62 -10.67
CA ILE A 392 2.52 -22.82 -10.94
C ILE A 392 1.29 -23.60 -10.52
N ASP A 393 0.28 -22.95 -9.96
CA ASP A 393 -0.98 -23.60 -9.62
C ASP A 393 -1.54 -24.32 -10.85
N ARG A 394 -1.91 -25.58 -10.66
CA ARG A 394 -2.44 -26.45 -11.72
C ARG A 394 -3.73 -25.89 -12.33
N HIS A 395 -4.52 -25.19 -11.52
CA HIS A 395 -5.78 -24.57 -11.89
C HIS A 395 -5.82 -23.15 -11.33
N GLU A 396 -6.77 -22.34 -11.77
CA GLU A 396 -7.07 -21.04 -11.17
C GLU A 396 -7.45 -21.18 -9.69
N VAL A 397 -7.28 -20.08 -8.94
CA VAL A 397 -7.70 -20.01 -7.54
C VAL A 397 -9.21 -20.15 -7.46
N THR A 398 -9.68 -21.18 -6.75
CA THR A 398 -11.10 -21.46 -6.56
C THR A 398 -11.72 -20.54 -5.51
N ASN A 399 -13.04 -20.33 -5.58
CA ASN A 399 -13.81 -19.63 -4.55
C ASN A 399 -13.58 -20.19 -3.14
N GLU A 400 -13.48 -21.52 -2.97
CA GLU A 400 -13.21 -22.14 -1.67
C GLU A 400 -11.89 -21.65 -1.05
N ARG A 401 -10.80 -21.70 -1.82
CA ARG A 401 -9.48 -21.22 -1.38
C ARG A 401 -9.48 -19.72 -1.10
N TYR A 402 -10.11 -18.92 -1.96
CA TYR A 402 -10.17 -17.48 -1.75
C TYR A 402 -10.97 -17.10 -0.50
N ALA A 403 -12.07 -17.81 -0.22
CA ALA A 403 -12.83 -17.64 1.02
C ALA A 403 -11.99 -17.96 2.27
N ARG A 404 -11.13 -18.99 2.23
CA ARG A 404 -10.18 -19.29 3.33
C ARG A 404 -9.23 -18.11 3.57
N PHE A 405 -8.68 -17.52 2.51
CA PHE A 405 -7.85 -16.32 2.59
C PHE A 405 -8.60 -15.15 3.24
N LEU A 406 -9.81 -14.84 2.76
CA LEU A 406 -10.60 -13.74 3.30
C LEU A 406 -10.93 -13.93 4.78
N ASN A 407 -11.26 -15.16 5.19
CA ASN A 407 -11.53 -15.49 6.59
C ASN A 407 -10.27 -15.34 7.46
N ALA A 408 -9.15 -15.92 7.06
CA ALA A 408 -7.89 -15.84 7.82
C ALA A 408 -7.41 -14.38 7.96
N THR A 409 -7.55 -13.59 6.90
CA THR A 409 -7.19 -12.16 6.91
C THR A 409 -8.13 -11.37 7.81
N SER A 410 -9.43 -11.65 7.76
CA SER A 410 -10.42 -11.00 8.63
C SER A 410 -10.20 -11.35 10.10
N GLU A 411 -9.86 -12.61 10.42
CA GLU A 411 -9.56 -13.05 11.79
C GLU A 411 -8.31 -12.35 12.34
N ARG A 412 -7.19 -12.36 11.61
CA ARG A 412 -5.96 -11.65 12.01
C ARG A 412 -6.21 -10.16 12.27
N MET A 413 -7.04 -9.53 11.44
CA MET A 413 -7.35 -8.11 11.55
C MET A 413 -8.29 -7.84 12.72
N ARG A 414 -9.22 -8.75 13.04
CA ARG A 414 -10.02 -8.66 14.27
C ARG A 414 -9.17 -8.77 15.52
N GLU A 415 -8.17 -9.65 15.54
CA GLU A 415 -7.22 -9.75 16.64
C GLU A 415 -6.42 -8.45 16.82
N GLN A 416 -6.00 -7.84 15.72
CA GLN A 416 -5.15 -6.65 15.75
C GLN A 416 -5.93 -5.34 16.02
N TYR A 417 -7.18 -5.25 15.57
CA TYR A 417 -7.93 -3.98 15.53
C TYR A 417 -9.33 -4.05 16.19
N GLY A 418 -9.75 -5.22 16.70
CA GLY A 418 -11.08 -5.45 17.27
C GLY A 418 -12.13 -5.83 16.23
N ASP A 419 -13.41 -5.95 16.65
CA ASP A 419 -14.50 -6.36 15.75
C ASP A 419 -14.63 -5.43 14.54
N LEU A 420 -14.30 -5.97 13.36
CA LEU A 420 -14.53 -5.29 12.09
C LEU A 420 -16.03 -5.27 11.80
N LYS A 421 -16.62 -4.07 11.71
CA LYS A 421 -18.02 -3.88 11.29
C LYS A 421 -18.29 -4.42 9.88
N ASP A 422 -17.26 -4.41 9.02
CA ASP A 422 -17.33 -4.92 7.67
C ASP A 422 -16.17 -5.91 7.41
N PRO A 423 -16.43 -7.17 7.03
CA PRO A 423 -15.37 -8.10 6.75
C PRO A 423 -14.64 -7.69 5.47
N LEU A 424 -13.30 -7.61 5.51
CA LEU A 424 -12.37 -7.04 4.50
C LEU A 424 -12.52 -7.49 3.03
N GLY A 425 -13.43 -8.42 2.72
CA GLY A 425 -13.68 -8.87 1.35
C GLY A 425 -13.98 -7.73 0.39
N TYR A 426 -14.64 -6.65 0.81
CA TYR A 426 -14.98 -5.51 -0.05
C TYR A 426 -13.76 -4.80 -0.68
N LYS A 427 -12.57 -4.90 -0.07
CA LYS A 427 -11.29 -4.40 -0.62
C LYS A 427 -10.70 -5.33 -1.68
N TYR A 428 -10.98 -6.62 -1.59
CA TYR A 428 -10.33 -7.68 -2.34
C TYR A 428 -11.24 -8.36 -3.36
N VAL A 429 -12.56 -8.13 -3.27
CA VAL A 429 -13.58 -8.71 -4.15
C VAL A 429 -14.76 -7.74 -4.30
N ASN A 430 -15.29 -7.60 -5.52
CA ASN A 430 -16.52 -6.85 -5.76
C ASN A 430 -17.73 -7.76 -5.50
N LEU A 431 -18.58 -7.37 -4.55
CA LEU A 431 -19.71 -8.19 -4.11
C LEU A 431 -20.80 -8.40 -5.15
N SER A 432 -20.93 -7.46 -6.09
CA SER A 432 -21.95 -7.51 -7.14
C SER A 432 -21.72 -8.68 -8.08
N ASP A 433 -20.45 -9.02 -8.32
CA ASP A 433 -20.01 -9.96 -9.34
C ASP A 433 -19.36 -11.23 -8.75
N CYS A 434 -19.07 -11.24 -7.44
CA CYS A 434 -18.38 -12.38 -6.83
C CYS A 434 -19.29 -13.58 -6.59
N MET A 435 -18.69 -14.77 -6.68
CA MET A 435 -19.31 -16.05 -6.37
C MET A 435 -19.22 -16.41 -4.88
N LEU A 436 -18.86 -15.44 -4.04
CA LEU A 436 -18.73 -15.56 -2.59
C LEU A 436 -19.90 -14.86 -1.89
N GLU A 437 -20.18 -15.26 -0.67
CA GLU A 437 -21.09 -14.58 0.23
C GLU A 437 -20.50 -14.53 1.64
N CYS A 438 -20.84 -13.49 2.40
CA CYS A 438 -20.47 -13.37 3.79
C CYS A 438 -21.71 -13.60 4.66
N VAL A 439 -21.69 -14.67 5.45
CA VAL A 439 -22.81 -15.06 6.33
C VAL A 439 -22.29 -15.14 7.75
N GLY A 440 -22.84 -14.33 8.65
CA GLY A 440 -22.40 -14.28 10.05
C GLY A 440 -20.93 -13.86 10.20
N GLY A 441 -20.43 -12.97 9.32
CA GLY A 441 -19.04 -12.49 9.37
C GLY A 441 -17.99 -13.48 8.86
N ARG A 442 -18.41 -14.57 8.21
CA ARG A 442 -17.55 -15.55 7.55
C ARG A 442 -17.86 -15.63 6.05
N TRP A 443 -16.80 -15.57 5.25
CA TRP A 443 -16.84 -15.77 3.82
C TRP A 443 -16.99 -17.24 3.47
N ARG A 444 -17.86 -17.53 2.52
CA ARG A 444 -17.99 -18.86 1.92
C ARG A 444 -18.37 -18.74 0.44
N PRO A 445 -18.07 -19.74 -0.38
CA PRO A 445 -18.65 -19.84 -1.72
C PRO A 445 -20.18 -19.89 -1.64
N LYS A 446 -20.86 -19.23 -2.59
CA LYS A 446 -22.30 -19.47 -2.79
C LYS A 446 -22.52 -20.96 -3.09
N PRO A 447 -23.67 -21.54 -2.73
CA PRO A 447 -23.91 -22.98 -2.86
C PRO A 447 -23.59 -23.53 -4.26
N GLY A 448 -22.71 -24.54 -4.31
CA GLY A 448 -22.30 -25.21 -5.55
C GLY A 448 -21.22 -24.51 -6.38
N LEU A 449 -20.69 -23.37 -5.92
CA LEU A 449 -19.65 -22.60 -6.62
C LEU A 449 -18.23 -22.76 -6.03
N ASP A 450 -18.03 -23.72 -5.13
CA ASP A 450 -16.78 -23.94 -4.40
C ASP A 450 -15.58 -24.19 -5.32
N ARG A 451 -15.75 -25.04 -6.34
CA ARG A 451 -14.69 -25.39 -7.31
C ARG A 451 -14.62 -24.45 -8.52
N TYR A 452 -15.40 -23.39 -8.55
CA TYR A 452 -15.34 -22.43 -9.65
C TYR A 452 -14.17 -21.47 -9.42
N ALA A 453 -13.53 -21.05 -10.50
CA ALA A 453 -12.50 -20.01 -10.42
C ALA A 453 -13.10 -18.75 -9.77
N VAL A 454 -12.35 -18.14 -8.86
CA VAL A 454 -12.76 -16.88 -8.24
C VAL A 454 -12.72 -15.78 -9.30
N VAL A 455 -13.82 -15.04 -9.42
CA VAL A 455 -13.96 -13.92 -10.37
C VAL A 455 -14.48 -12.67 -9.64
N GLY A 456 -14.36 -11.50 -10.27
CA GLY A 456 -14.70 -10.24 -9.62
C GLY A 456 -13.69 -9.85 -8.53
N VAL A 457 -12.47 -10.41 -8.59
CA VAL A 457 -11.37 -10.07 -7.68
C VAL A 457 -10.55 -8.92 -8.24
N THR A 458 -10.18 -7.99 -7.36
CA THR A 458 -9.26 -6.90 -7.73
C THR A 458 -7.85 -7.47 -7.91
N PHE A 459 -7.00 -6.80 -8.70
CA PHE A 459 -5.58 -7.17 -8.81
C PHE A 459 -4.90 -7.16 -7.43
N TYR A 460 -5.29 -6.23 -6.55
CA TYR A 460 -4.84 -6.17 -5.17
C TYR A 460 -5.28 -7.37 -4.33
N GLY A 461 -6.50 -7.87 -4.53
CA GLY A 461 -6.99 -9.10 -3.91
C GLY A 461 -6.19 -10.33 -4.35
N ALA A 462 -5.88 -10.43 -5.65
CA ALA A 462 -5.03 -11.48 -6.19
C ALA A 462 -3.61 -11.45 -5.57
N LEU A 463 -3.00 -10.27 -5.47
CA LEU A 463 -1.69 -10.10 -4.84
C LEU A 463 -1.71 -10.43 -3.35
N ALA A 464 -2.73 -9.99 -2.62
CA ALA A 464 -2.88 -10.26 -1.19
C ALA A 464 -3.07 -11.76 -0.92
N TYR A 465 -3.87 -12.45 -1.74
CA TYR A 465 -4.01 -13.89 -1.70
C TYR A 465 -2.67 -14.58 -1.95
N ALA A 466 -1.94 -14.20 -3.01
CA ALA A 466 -0.68 -14.82 -3.37
C ALA A 466 0.33 -14.69 -2.21
N ALA A 467 0.44 -13.49 -1.64
CA ALA A 467 1.31 -13.24 -0.49
C ALA A 467 0.88 -14.06 0.75
N TRP A 468 -0.41 -14.14 1.05
CA TRP A 468 -0.95 -14.96 2.13
C TRP A 468 -0.61 -16.45 1.93
N ALA A 469 -0.67 -16.94 0.69
CA ALA A 469 -0.32 -18.32 0.34
C ALA A 469 1.19 -18.57 0.22
N GLY A 470 2.06 -17.57 0.46
CA GLY A 470 3.50 -17.70 0.29
C GLY A 470 3.94 -17.89 -1.17
N LYS A 471 3.20 -17.29 -2.11
CA LYS A 471 3.34 -17.37 -3.56
C LYS A 471 3.40 -15.95 -4.18
N VAL A 472 3.51 -15.87 -5.49
CA VAL A 472 3.40 -14.63 -6.27
C VAL A 472 2.48 -14.82 -7.49
N ILE A 473 2.05 -13.74 -8.13
CA ILE A 473 1.27 -13.79 -9.38
C ILE A 473 2.21 -14.15 -10.54
N PRO A 474 1.80 -15.00 -11.50
CA PRO A 474 2.61 -15.35 -12.66
C PRO A 474 2.91 -14.12 -13.52
N THR A 475 4.05 -14.16 -14.20
CA THR A 475 4.28 -13.26 -15.33
C THR A 475 3.62 -13.79 -16.58
N GLU A 476 3.44 -12.92 -17.57
CA GLU A 476 2.91 -13.31 -18.88
C GLU A 476 3.77 -14.40 -19.51
N ALA A 477 5.10 -14.26 -19.44
CA ALA A 477 6.03 -15.27 -19.92
C ALA A 477 5.97 -16.59 -19.14
N GLY A 478 5.88 -16.53 -17.80
CA GLY A 478 5.76 -17.72 -16.96
C GLY A 478 4.44 -18.46 -17.22
N TRP A 479 3.34 -17.72 -17.33
CA TRP A 479 2.02 -18.26 -17.66
C TRP A 479 2.01 -18.88 -19.06
N GLU A 480 2.56 -18.20 -20.07
CA GLU A 480 2.59 -18.70 -21.45
C GLU A 480 3.49 -19.92 -21.61
N LYS A 481 4.67 -19.92 -20.97
CA LYS A 481 5.53 -21.12 -20.90
C LYS A 481 4.79 -22.28 -20.25
N ALA A 482 4.09 -22.03 -19.14
CA ALA A 482 3.30 -23.05 -18.46
C ALA A 482 2.19 -23.63 -19.35
N ALA A 483 1.58 -22.80 -20.20
CA ALA A 483 0.52 -23.19 -21.13
C ALA A 483 1.03 -23.95 -22.36
N ARG A 484 2.12 -23.49 -22.99
CA ARG A 484 2.56 -23.95 -24.31
C ARG A 484 3.77 -24.88 -24.26
N GLY A 485 4.56 -24.84 -23.19
CA GLY A 485 5.87 -25.51 -23.17
C GLY A 485 6.92 -24.78 -24.00
N MET A 486 7.88 -25.51 -24.55
CA MET A 486 9.04 -24.94 -25.28
C MET A 486 8.94 -25.11 -26.81
N ASP A 487 7.94 -25.85 -27.31
CA ASP A 487 7.81 -26.20 -28.73
C ASP A 487 6.99 -25.19 -29.56
N GLY A 488 6.51 -24.12 -28.93
CA GLY A 488 5.78 -23.05 -29.59
C GLY A 488 4.36 -23.43 -30.02
N ARG A 489 3.78 -24.53 -29.51
CA ARG A 489 2.41 -24.96 -29.84
C ARG A 489 1.37 -23.87 -29.67
N ARG A 490 0.33 -23.89 -30.49
CA ARG A 490 -0.75 -22.88 -30.50
C ARG A 490 -1.67 -22.99 -29.29
N TYR A 491 -1.98 -24.20 -28.84
CA TYR A 491 -2.86 -24.51 -27.72
C TYR A 491 -2.14 -25.44 -26.74
N PRO A 492 -2.59 -25.57 -25.48
CA PRO A 492 -1.94 -26.46 -24.52
C PRO A 492 -1.82 -27.90 -25.06
N TRP A 493 -2.81 -28.31 -25.87
CA TRP A 493 -2.91 -29.62 -26.52
C TRP A 493 -2.29 -29.73 -27.92
N GLY A 494 -1.73 -28.68 -28.52
CA GLY A 494 -1.15 -28.73 -29.87
C GLY A 494 -1.56 -27.56 -30.76
N ASN A 495 -1.47 -27.72 -32.08
CA ASN A 495 -1.69 -26.61 -33.01
C ASN A 495 -3.13 -26.53 -33.56
N ASP A 496 -3.87 -27.61 -33.49
CA ASP A 496 -5.22 -27.71 -34.07
C ASP A 496 -6.27 -27.27 -33.05
N TRP A 497 -7.12 -26.33 -33.44
CA TRP A 497 -8.23 -25.88 -32.61
C TRP A 497 -9.24 -27.01 -32.39
N ASP A 498 -9.64 -27.23 -31.14
CA ASP A 498 -10.71 -28.15 -30.78
C ASP A 498 -11.60 -27.50 -29.71
N PRO A 499 -12.82 -27.05 -30.05
CA PRO A 499 -13.70 -26.35 -29.13
C PRO A 499 -14.22 -27.23 -27.98
N ARG A 500 -13.95 -28.54 -27.99
CA ARG A 500 -14.32 -29.47 -26.91
C ARG A 500 -13.24 -29.55 -25.82
N ARG A 501 -12.08 -28.93 -26.03
CA ARG A 501 -10.92 -29.05 -25.15
C ARG A 501 -10.80 -27.94 -24.12
N CYS A 502 -11.53 -26.85 -24.26
CA CYS A 502 -11.56 -25.80 -23.26
C CYS A 502 -12.95 -25.15 -23.21
N ASP A 503 -13.21 -24.42 -22.12
CA ASP A 503 -14.33 -23.49 -22.05
C ASP A 503 -13.97 -22.20 -22.80
N ALA A 504 -14.03 -22.27 -24.14
CA ALA A 504 -13.59 -21.21 -25.06
C ALA A 504 -14.45 -19.94 -25.01
N TRP A 505 -15.51 -19.91 -24.20
CA TRP A 505 -16.59 -18.95 -24.34
C TRP A 505 -16.69 -18.05 -23.11
N ALA A 506 -15.84 -17.02 -23.04
CA ALA A 506 -16.02 -15.96 -22.05
C ALA A 506 -17.41 -15.36 -22.24
N PHE A 507 -18.29 -15.59 -21.25
CA PHE A 507 -19.69 -15.19 -21.26
C PHE A 507 -20.49 -15.68 -22.48
N THR A 508 -20.98 -16.94 -22.44
CA THR A 508 -22.13 -17.36 -23.28
C THR A 508 -23.38 -16.61 -22.83
N GLY A 509 -23.54 -15.33 -23.18
CA GLY A 509 -24.79 -14.60 -22.96
C GLY A 509 -25.41 -14.80 -21.57
N GLY A 510 -24.59 -14.82 -20.51
CA GLY A 510 -25.04 -14.98 -19.13
C GLY A 510 -24.95 -16.36 -18.46
N ARG A 511 -24.16 -17.34 -18.97
CA ARG A 511 -23.84 -18.57 -18.17
C ARG A 511 -22.55 -18.39 -17.34
N PRO A 512 -22.50 -18.95 -16.12
CA PRO A 512 -21.29 -18.97 -15.29
C PRO A 512 -20.16 -19.82 -15.93
N SER A 513 -18.92 -19.57 -15.50
CA SER A 513 -17.72 -20.37 -15.84
C SER A 513 -17.90 -21.86 -15.47
N SER A 514 -16.95 -22.72 -15.84
CA SER A 514 -17.00 -24.13 -15.43
C SER A 514 -16.22 -24.35 -14.12
N PRO A 515 -16.53 -25.41 -13.34
CA PRO A 515 -15.62 -25.86 -12.29
C PRO A 515 -14.21 -26.07 -12.85
N VAL A 516 -13.17 -25.70 -12.10
CA VAL A 516 -11.78 -25.90 -12.55
C VAL A 516 -11.53 -27.37 -12.88
N GLY A 517 -10.79 -27.63 -13.96
CA GLY A 517 -10.45 -28.96 -14.44
C GLY A 517 -11.58 -29.70 -15.17
N SER A 518 -12.68 -29.02 -15.52
CA SER A 518 -13.81 -29.63 -16.25
C SER A 518 -13.44 -30.11 -17.65
N TYR A 519 -12.34 -29.61 -18.22
CA TYR A 519 -11.85 -29.98 -19.54
C TYR A 519 -10.46 -30.65 -19.44
N PRO A 520 -10.38 -31.97 -19.19
CA PRO A 520 -9.11 -32.71 -19.15
C PRO A 520 -8.25 -32.56 -20.41
N GLY A 521 -8.88 -32.27 -21.55
CA GLY A 521 -8.22 -32.03 -22.83
C GLY A 521 -7.42 -30.73 -22.92
N ASP A 522 -7.55 -29.83 -21.94
CA ASP A 522 -6.82 -28.57 -21.83
C ASP A 522 -5.44 -28.70 -21.13
N ALA A 523 -5.04 -29.93 -20.79
CA ALA A 523 -3.78 -30.14 -20.11
C ALA A 523 -2.60 -29.62 -20.96
N SER A 524 -1.83 -28.70 -20.39
CA SER A 524 -0.57 -28.23 -20.94
C SER A 524 0.48 -29.35 -20.95
N PRO A 525 1.62 -29.21 -21.67
CA PRO A 525 2.69 -30.20 -21.60
C PRO A 525 3.29 -30.38 -20.20
N TYR A 526 3.03 -29.45 -19.28
CA TYR A 526 3.41 -29.57 -17.86
C TYR A 526 2.22 -29.93 -16.95
N GLY A 527 1.04 -30.20 -17.51
CA GLY A 527 -0.15 -30.58 -16.76
C GLY A 527 -0.91 -29.42 -16.12
N CYS A 528 -0.63 -28.17 -16.50
CA CYS A 528 -1.49 -27.02 -16.16
C CYS A 528 -2.84 -27.18 -16.87
N MET A 529 -3.93 -26.90 -16.18
CA MET A 529 -5.29 -26.98 -16.69
C MET A 529 -5.87 -25.58 -16.89
N ASP A 530 -6.95 -25.51 -17.67
CA ASP A 530 -7.75 -24.31 -17.88
C ASP A 530 -6.90 -23.13 -18.42
N MET A 531 -5.87 -23.44 -19.22
CA MET A 531 -4.95 -22.44 -19.78
C MET A 531 -5.52 -21.82 -21.08
N ALA A 532 -6.44 -22.49 -21.75
CA ALA A 532 -7.03 -22.01 -23.01
C ALA A 532 -8.48 -21.50 -22.87
N GLY A 533 -9.04 -21.45 -21.66
CA GLY A 533 -10.43 -21.05 -21.42
C GLY A 533 -10.76 -20.86 -19.94
N ASN A 534 -12.04 -20.96 -19.59
CA ASN A 534 -12.63 -20.77 -18.25
C ASN A 534 -12.74 -19.31 -17.81
N VAL A 535 -11.64 -18.66 -17.41
CA VAL A 535 -11.62 -17.25 -17.00
C VAL A 535 -10.40 -16.51 -17.55
N PHE A 536 -10.49 -15.18 -17.61
CA PHE A 536 -9.30 -14.35 -17.81
C PHE A 536 -8.43 -14.37 -16.56
N GLU A 537 -7.11 -14.29 -16.70
CA GLU A 537 -6.21 -14.36 -15.55
C GLU A 537 -5.31 -13.15 -15.38
N TRP A 538 -5.24 -12.65 -14.15
CA TRP A 538 -4.27 -11.64 -13.78
C TRP A 538 -2.84 -12.17 -13.92
N THR A 539 -2.01 -11.42 -14.66
CA THR A 539 -0.57 -11.63 -14.76
C THR A 539 0.17 -10.34 -14.41
N CYS A 540 1.47 -10.46 -14.20
CA CYS A 540 2.28 -9.40 -13.61
C CYS A 540 3.69 -9.46 -14.20
N SER A 541 4.01 -8.61 -15.18
CA SER A 541 5.32 -8.61 -15.86
C SER A 541 6.07 -7.29 -15.74
N CYS A 542 7.40 -7.36 -15.79
CA CYS A 542 8.28 -6.22 -16.04
C CYS A 542 8.33 -5.88 -17.54
N ASP A 543 8.87 -4.72 -17.92
CA ASP A 543 8.92 -4.23 -19.31
C ASP A 543 9.65 -5.16 -20.30
N ASP A 544 10.54 -6.02 -19.81
CA ASP A 544 11.27 -7.00 -20.62
C ASP A 544 10.54 -8.35 -20.77
N GLY A 545 9.35 -8.50 -20.17
CA GLY A 545 8.55 -9.72 -20.21
C GLY A 545 9.06 -10.84 -19.30
N THR A 546 10.03 -10.60 -18.42
CA THR A 546 10.54 -11.62 -17.49
C THR A 546 9.85 -11.60 -16.13
N THR A 547 10.08 -12.66 -15.34
CA THR A 547 9.75 -12.69 -13.91
C THR A 547 10.60 -11.68 -13.16
N TYR A 548 9.95 -10.84 -12.34
CA TYR A 548 10.66 -10.15 -11.27
C TYR A 548 11.37 -11.21 -10.41
N GLN A 549 12.69 -11.32 -10.59
CA GLN A 549 13.57 -12.17 -9.82
C GLN A 549 14.34 -11.25 -8.87
N PRO A 550 14.05 -11.22 -7.56
CA PRO A 550 14.86 -10.46 -6.64
C PRO A 550 16.26 -11.09 -6.58
N GLY A 551 17.25 -10.44 -7.18
CA GLY A 551 18.66 -10.82 -7.04
C GLY A 551 19.20 -10.46 -5.64
N PRO A 552 20.35 -11.00 -5.21
CA PRO A 552 20.99 -10.68 -3.91
C PRO A 552 21.43 -9.21 -3.74
N GLY A 553 21.08 -8.33 -4.67
CA GLY A 553 21.30 -6.89 -4.63
C GLY A 553 20.06 -6.04 -4.92
N ASP A 554 18.89 -6.66 -5.17
CA ASP A 554 17.65 -5.94 -5.46
C ASP A 554 16.92 -5.56 -4.17
N ARG A 555 16.91 -4.25 -3.90
CA ARG A 555 16.29 -3.64 -2.73
C ARG A 555 14.84 -3.18 -2.98
N GLY A 556 14.08 -3.89 -3.81
CA GLY A 556 12.67 -3.59 -4.08
C GLY A 556 11.75 -4.67 -3.53
N GLY A 557 10.68 -4.31 -2.83
CA GLY A 557 9.59 -5.27 -2.55
C GLY A 557 8.82 -5.64 -3.84
N PRO A 558 7.98 -6.69 -3.82
CA PRO A 558 7.31 -7.29 -4.99
C PRO A 558 6.25 -6.42 -5.70
N TYR A 559 6.29 -5.09 -5.54
CA TYR A 559 5.17 -4.18 -5.86
C TYR A 559 5.50 -3.02 -6.82
N LEU A 560 6.67 -3.00 -7.48
CA LEU A 560 7.11 -1.77 -8.16
C LEU A 560 7.73 -1.90 -9.55
N TYR A 561 7.44 -3.00 -10.24
CA TYR A 561 7.83 -3.16 -11.65
C TYR A 561 6.79 -3.98 -12.41
N THR A 562 5.51 -3.75 -12.15
CA THR A 562 4.46 -4.68 -12.57
C THR A 562 3.44 -3.97 -13.43
N LYS A 563 3.45 -4.23 -14.73
CA LYS A 563 2.29 -3.95 -15.58
C LYS A 563 1.23 -5.00 -15.25
N PRO A 564 0.03 -4.63 -14.76
CA PRO A 564 -1.07 -5.58 -14.65
C PRO A 564 -1.41 -6.05 -16.06
N GLY A 565 -1.15 -7.33 -16.32
CA GLY A 565 -1.48 -8.01 -17.56
C GLY A 565 -2.74 -8.85 -17.40
N VAL A 566 -3.40 -9.13 -18.51
CA VAL A 566 -4.50 -10.10 -18.55
C VAL A 566 -4.10 -11.18 -19.55
N ALA A 567 -3.93 -12.41 -19.07
CA ALA A 567 -3.73 -13.57 -19.93
C ALA A 567 -5.08 -14.17 -20.29
N ARG A 568 -5.31 -14.41 -21.59
CA ARG A 568 -6.50 -15.11 -22.10
C ARG A 568 -6.22 -15.69 -23.48
N LEU A 569 -6.92 -16.78 -23.78
CA LEU A 569 -7.18 -17.18 -25.16
C LEU A 569 -8.66 -17.40 -25.43
N ALA A 570 -8.98 -17.24 -26.72
CA ALA A 570 -10.23 -17.54 -27.44
C ALA A 570 -11.20 -16.36 -27.49
N ASP A 571 -10.85 -15.34 -28.29
CA ASP A 571 -11.89 -14.62 -29.04
C ASP A 571 -12.10 -15.30 -30.40
N ARG A 572 -13.34 -15.22 -30.88
CA ARG A 572 -13.93 -15.92 -32.04
C ARG A 572 -12.95 -16.05 -33.24
N GLY A 573 -12.20 -17.16 -33.37
CA GLY A 573 -11.45 -17.37 -34.62
C GLY A 573 -10.32 -18.38 -34.70
N GLY A 574 -9.88 -19.01 -33.60
CA GLY A 574 -8.73 -19.91 -33.68
C GLY A 574 -7.36 -19.20 -33.59
N ASP A 575 -7.33 -18.04 -32.92
CA ASP A 575 -6.08 -17.45 -32.46
C ASP A 575 -5.49 -18.32 -31.34
N GLY A 576 -4.16 -18.52 -31.32
CA GLY A 576 -3.45 -19.38 -30.36
C GLY A 576 -3.04 -18.72 -29.05
N VAL A 577 -2.81 -19.54 -28.00
CA VAL A 577 -2.47 -19.19 -26.61
C VAL A 577 -1.47 -18.05 -26.57
N ARG A 578 -1.84 -16.99 -25.85
CA ARG A 578 -1.02 -15.80 -25.62
C ARG A 578 -1.28 -15.28 -24.22
N ALA A 579 -0.25 -14.73 -23.61
CA ALA A 579 -0.44 -13.69 -22.62
C ALA A 579 -0.32 -12.33 -23.33
N THR A 580 -1.37 -11.51 -23.31
CA THR A 580 -1.36 -10.18 -23.92
C THR A 580 -1.16 -9.10 -22.86
N SER A 581 -0.10 -8.29 -23.00
CA SER A 581 -0.06 -6.98 -22.36
C SER A 581 -1.17 -6.12 -22.97
N LEU A 582 -2.03 -5.52 -22.15
CA LEU A 582 -2.96 -4.49 -22.63
C LEU A 582 -2.16 -3.30 -23.17
N TRP A 583 -1.89 -3.27 -24.48
CA TRP A 583 -1.47 -2.05 -25.18
C TRP A 583 -2.68 -1.14 -25.30
N GLY A 584 -2.96 -0.45 -24.21
CA GLY A 584 -4.02 0.53 -24.09
C GLY A 584 -3.82 1.25 -22.77
N HIS A 585 -3.20 2.43 -22.85
CA HIS A 585 -3.12 3.40 -21.75
C HIS A 585 -4.44 3.44 -20.96
N LYS A 586 -4.49 2.84 -19.76
CA LYS A 586 -5.44 3.13 -18.68
C LYS A 586 -5.11 2.29 -17.45
N THR A 587 -4.40 2.91 -16.52
CA THR A 587 -4.26 2.52 -15.10
C THR A 587 -5.61 2.42 -14.35
N GLU A 588 -6.71 2.87 -14.99
CA GLU A 588 -8.10 2.85 -14.48
C GLU A 588 -8.66 1.45 -14.15
N TRP A 589 -7.99 0.35 -14.55
CA TRP A 589 -8.52 -1.02 -14.43
C TRP A 589 -7.90 -1.88 -13.31
N ALA A 590 -6.79 -1.46 -12.68
CA ALA A 590 -6.18 -2.25 -11.60
C ALA A 590 -7.06 -2.27 -10.32
N SER A 591 -7.87 -1.22 -10.14
CA SER A 591 -8.91 -1.11 -9.11
C SER A 591 -10.29 -1.59 -9.59
N GLY A 592 -10.48 -1.78 -10.89
CA GLY A 592 -11.73 -2.25 -11.48
C GLY A 592 -11.83 -3.78 -11.43
N THR A 593 -13.03 -4.30 -11.16
CA THR A 593 -13.31 -5.73 -11.21
C THR A 593 -13.99 -6.09 -12.51
N ASP A 594 -13.63 -7.24 -13.08
CA ASP A 594 -14.26 -7.82 -14.26
C ASP A 594 -14.89 -9.16 -13.85
N PRO A 595 -16.20 -9.38 -14.11
CA PRO A 595 -16.91 -10.59 -13.71
C PRO A 595 -16.39 -11.86 -14.42
N GLY A 596 -15.50 -11.74 -15.41
CA GLY A 596 -14.83 -12.86 -16.07
C GLY A 596 -13.36 -13.07 -15.68
N ARG A 597 -12.84 -12.36 -14.67
CA ARG A 597 -11.39 -12.34 -14.39
C ARG A 597 -11.04 -12.90 -13.02
N GLY A 598 -10.24 -13.97 -13.04
CA GLY A 598 -9.61 -14.62 -11.91
C GLY A 598 -8.09 -14.56 -11.98
N PHE A 599 -7.41 -15.53 -11.36
CA PHE A 599 -5.95 -15.62 -11.34
C PHE A 599 -5.48 -16.99 -10.85
N ARG A 600 -4.20 -17.27 -11.06
CA ARG A 600 -3.45 -18.37 -10.45
C ARG A 600 -2.13 -17.85 -9.86
N CYS A 601 -1.42 -18.66 -9.10
CA CYS A 601 -0.16 -18.25 -8.46
C CYS A 601 1.04 -19.12 -8.85
N VAL A 602 2.25 -18.59 -8.66
CA VAL A 602 3.53 -19.28 -8.85
C VAL A 602 4.38 -19.23 -7.59
N LYS A 603 5.28 -20.21 -7.43
CA LYS A 603 6.25 -20.27 -6.33
C LYS A 603 7.60 -20.78 -6.86
N ALA A 604 8.68 -20.17 -6.39
CA ALA A 604 10.02 -20.63 -6.72
C ALA A 604 10.32 -21.97 -6.00
N PRO A 605 11.12 -22.87 -6.59
CA PRO A 605 11.67 -24.02 -5.89
C PRO A 605 12.61 -23.59 -4.76
N GLU A 606 12.83 -24.47 -3.79
CA GLU A 606 13.84 -24.28 -2.75
C GLU A 606 15.21 -23.89 -3.36
N PRO A 607 15.95 -22.98 -2.72
CA PRO A 607 17.33 -22.71 -3.12
C PRO A 607 18.11 -24.02 -3.05
N ALA A 608 18.79 -24.41 -4.13
CA ALA A 608 19.67 -25.57 -4.10
C ALA A 608 20.73 -25.34 -3.00
N THR A 609 20.78 -26.23 -2.02
CA THR A 609 21.85 -26.28 -1.02
C THR A 609 23.18 -26.44 -1.77
N ARG A 610 24.02 -25.41 -1.70
CA ARG A 610 25.39 -25.45 -2.26
C ARG A 610 26.31 -26.27 -1.40
#